data_AF-L9XWL4-F1
#
_entry.id   AF-L9XWL4-F1
#
_cell.length_a   1.000
_cell.length_b   1.000
_cell.length_c   1.000
_cell.angle_alpha   90.00
_cell.angle_beta   90.00
_cell.angle_gamma   90.00
#
_symmetry.space_group_name_H-M   'P 1'
#
loop_
_entity.id
_entity.type
_entity.pdbx_description
1 polymer ?
#
loop_
_entity_poly.entity_id
_entity_poly.type
_entity_poly.pdbx_seq_one_letter_code
_entity_poly.pdbx_strand_id
1 'polypeptide(L)'
;MTDEEALYLENWLDQRELMERYDGRDEIWLNRKANPYDSGPLNDLLDNLMEEADIETRGRKLVWYSFRHSIGTYVYDEYRDLEIVAEQLRQTTTSAASKYVHKLPELKREAAELM
;
A
#
# COMPACT_ATOMS: atom_id res chain seq x y z
N MET A 1 2.65 -11.99 7.92
CA MET A 1 3.89 -11.31 7.55
C MET A 1 4.78 -12.37 6.95
N THR A 2 5.20 -12.18 5.71
CA THR A 2 6.15 -13.11 5.08
C THR A 2 7.52 -12.96 5.72
N ASP A 3 8.40 -13.96 5.56
CA ASP A 3 9.76 -13.89 6.06
C ASP A 3 10.54 -12.71 5.43
N GLU A 4 10.24 -12.41 4.16
CA GLU A 4 10.83 -11.28 3.45
C GLU A 4 10.37 -9.92 4.02
N GLU A 5 9.07 -9.74 4.29
CA GLU A 5 8.54 -8.53 4.92
C GLU A 5 9.14 -8.31 6.31
N ALA A 6 9.30 -9.39 7.09
CA ALA A 6 9.91 -9.35 8.41
C ALA A 6 11.37 -8.90 8.33
N LEU A 7 12.14 -9.46 7.39
CA LEU A 7 13.53 -9.12 7.16
C LEU A 7 13.71 -7.64 6.75
N TYR A 8 12.87 -7.11 5.87
CA TYR A 8 12.94 -5.70 5.50
C TYR A 8 12.65 -4.77 6.68
N LEU A 9 11.67 -5.13 7.52
CA LEU A 9 11.38 -4.35 8.73
C LEU A 9 12.53 -4.42 9.74
N GLU A 10 13.10 -5.60 9.96
CA GLU A 10 14.25 -5.79 10.86
C GLU A 10 15.46 -4.96 10.40
N ASN A 11 15.85 -5.08 9.13
CA ASN A 11 16.93 -4.29 8.54
C ASN A 11 16.69 -2.77 8.67
N TRP A 12 15.44 -2.33 8.58
CA TRP A 12 15.09 -0.93 8.79
C TRP A 12 15.21 -0.52 10.26
N LEU A 13 14.77 -1.35 11.20
CA LEU A 13 14.87 -1.07 12.63
C LEU A 13 16.34 -0.98 13.07
N ASP A 14 17.21 -1.83 12.54
CA ASP A 14 18.66 -1.76 12.78
C ASP A 14 19.26 -0.44 12.27
N GLN A 15 18.89 -0.01 11.06
CA GLN A 15 19.33 1.29 10.53
C GLN A 15 18.79 2.45 11.37
N ARG A 16 17.52 2.36 11.78
CA ARG A 16 16.83 3.38 12.58
C ARG A 16 17.49 3.57 13.94
N GLU A 17 17.98 2.50 14.58
CA GLU A 17 18.68 2.58 15.88
C GLU A 17 19.94 3.45 15.82
N LEU A 18 20.58 3.53 14.65
CA LEU A 18 21.80 4.32 14.45
C LEU A 18 21.54 5.80 14.11
N MET A 19 20.28 6.21 14.01
CA MET A 19 19.91 7.55 13.58
C MET A 19 19.49 8.40 14.79
N GLU A 20 20.32 9.36 15.20
CA GLU A 20 20.06 10.27 16.35
C GLU A 20 18.66 10.90 16.33
N ARG A 21 18.11 11.15 15.13
CA ARG A 21 16.76 11.69 14.97
C ARG A 21 15.67 10.77 15.52
N TYR A 22 15.94 9.52 15.89
CA TYR A 22 14.99 8.56 16.47
C TYR A 22 15.26 8.25 17.95
N ASP A 23 16.25 8.88 18.58
CA ASP A 23 16.58 8.62 19.98
C ASP A 23 15.38 8.86 20.91
N GLY A 24 15.07 7.86 21.73
CA GLY A 24 13.96 7.90 22.70
C GLY A 24 12.56 7.97 22.07
N ARG A 25 12.42 7.61 20.79
CA ARG A 25 11.16 7.68 20.03
C ARG A 25 10.67 6.29 19.67
N ASP A 26 9.36 6.12 19.57
CA ASP A 26 8.71 4.87 19.15
C ASP A 26 8.23 4.92 17.69
N GLU A 27 8.21 6.11 17.07
CA GLU A 27 7.78 6.26 15.69
C GLU A 27 8.68 5.48 14.73
N ILE A 28 8.06 4.72 13.83
CA ILE A 28 8.76 3.88 12.86
C ILE A 28 9.30 4.73 11.69
N TRP A 29 8.50 5.69 11.21
CA TRP A 29 8.81 6.47 10.00
C TRP A 29 8.74 7.97 10.26
N LEU A 30 9.88 8.64 10.09
CA LEU A 30 10.01 10.09 10.15
C LEU A 30 10.45 10.63 8.79
N ASN A 31 9.91 11.79 8.43
CA ASN A 31 10.37 12.53 7.27
C ASN A 31 11.75 13.16 7.51
N ARG A 32 12.30 13.80 6.47
CA ARG A 32 13.63 14.44 6.53
C ARG A 32 13.77 15.53 7.60
N LYS A 33 12.64 16.10 8.07
CA LYS A 33 12.58 17.11 9.14
C LYS A 33 12.34 16.49 10.53
N ALA A 34 12.46 15.17 10.66
CA ALA A 34 12.25 14.42 11.90
C ALA A 34 10.80 14.43 12.44
N ASN A 35 9.82 14.86 11.63
CA ASN A 35 8.40 14.75 11.96
C ASN A 35 7.86 13.40 11.47
N PRO A 36 6.86 12.80 12.15
CA PRO A 36 6.14 11.65 11.62
C PRO A 36 5.55 11.97 10.24
N TYR A 37 5.47 10.96 9.38
CA TYR A 37 4.76 11.12 8.12
C TYR A 37 3.26 11.28 8.36
N ASP A 38 2.66 12.24 7.65
CA ASP A 38 1.23 12.30 7.41
C ASP A 38 0.93 12.05 5.92
N SER A 39 -0.35 12.06 5.54
CA SER A 39 -0.75 11.75 4.16
C SER A 39 -0.16 12.68 3.09
N GLY A 40 0.16 13.94 3.40
CA GLY A 40 0.70 14.91 2.44
C GLY A 40 2.12 14.54 2.01
N PRO A 41 3.15 14.77 2.86
CA PRO A 41 4.52 14.34 2.64
C PRO A 41 4.71 12.88 2.24
N LEU A 42 3.80 11.97 2.63
CA LEU A 42 3.87 10.59 2.16
C LEU A 42 3.44 10.47 0.69
N ASN A 43 2.41 11.19 0.23
CA ASN A 43 2.06 11.24 -1.20
C ASN A 43 3.13 11.96 -2.02
N ASP A 44 3.75 13.02 -1.49
CA ASP A 44 4.88 13.67 -2.17
C ASP A 44 6.03 12.68 -2.39
N LEU A 45 6.34 11.83 -1.41
CA LEU A 45 7.32 10.75 -1.55
C LEU A 45 6.91 9.76 -2.66
N LEU A 46 5.65 9.36 -2.70
CA LEU A 46 5.14 8.44 -3.73
C LEU A 46 5.26 9.04 -5.13
N ASP A 47 4.92 10.32 -5.30
CA ASP A 47 5.03 11.01 -6.59
C ASP A 47 6.49 11.04 -7.07
N ASN A 48 7.43 11.37 -6.18
CA ASN A 48 8.87 11.34 -6.49
C ASN A 48 9.35 9.93 -6.90
N LEU A 49 8.90 8.89 -6.20
CA LEU A 49 9.27 7.50 -6.52
C LEU A 49 8.69 7.05 -7.88
N MET A 50 7.46 7.46 -8.21
CA MET A 50 6.87 7.17 -9.51
C MET A 50 7.59 7.90 -10.64
N GLU A 51 8.00 9.15 -10.42
CA GLU A 51 8.82 9.91 -11.38
C GLU A 51 10.19 9.26 -11.60
N GLU A 52 10.89 8.88 -10.52
CA GLU A 52 12.20 8.22 -10.60
C GLU A 52 12.13 6.86 -11.30
N ALA A 53 11.04 6.12 -11.11
CA ALA A 53 10.81 4.81 -11.72
C ALA A 53 10.17 4.87 -13.13
N ASP A 54 9.96 6.07 -13.70
CA ASP A 54 9.31 6.30 -15.00
C ASP A 54 7.91 5.64 -15.12
N ILE A 55 7.12 5.71 -14.03
CA ILE A 55 5.78 5.12 -13.98
C ILE A 55 4.75 6.11 -14.53
N GLU A 56 4.25 5.84 -15.73
CA GLU A 56 3.13 6.60 -16.30
C GLU A 56 1.80 6.33 -15.57
N THR A 57 1.27 7.35 -14.90
CA THR A 57 -0.01 7.25 -14.19
C THR A 57 -1.23 7.25 -15.12
N ARG A 58 -1.06 7.68 -16.39
CA ARG A 58 -2.12 7.78 -17.42
C ARG A 58 -3.36 8.53 -16.93
N GLY A 59 -3.16 9.65 -16.25
CA GLY A 59 -4.22 10.49 -15.70
C GLY A 59 -4.88 9.96 -14.43
N ARG A 60 -4.41 8.84 -13.87
CA ARG A 60 -4.87 8.34 -12.58
C ARG A 60 -4.09 9.03 -11.47
N LYS A 61 -4.79 9.47 -10.42
CA LYS A 61 -4.12 9.93 -9.20
C LYS A 61 -3.82 8.72 -8.32
N LEU A 62 -2.57 8.29 -8.30
CA LEU A 62 -2.12 7.23 -7.40
C LEU A 62 -1.73 7.85 -6.05
N VAL A 63 -2.41 7.39 -5.01
CA VAL A 63 -2.12 7.70 -3.60
C VAL A 63 -1.92 6.41 -2.82
N TRP A 64 -1.41 6.48 -1.59
CA TRP A 64 -1.19 5.29 -0.75
C TRP A 64 -2.43 4.40 -0.57
N TYR A 65 -3.62 5.00 -0.49
CA TYR A 65 -4.87 4.25 -0.41
C TYR A 65 -5.13 3.37 -1.65
N SER A 66 -4.54 3.70 -2.81
CA SER A 66 -4.66 2.90 -4.04
C SER A 66 -4.03 1.51 -3.88
N PHE A 67 -2.92 1.38 -3.14
CA PHE A 67 -2.31 0.08 -2.86
C PHE A 67 -3.23 -0.79 -2.01
N ARG A 68 -3.81 -0.20 -0.95
CA ARG A 68 -4.82 -0.87 -0.12
C ARG A 68 -6.01 -1.33 -0.97
N HIS A 69 -6.42 -0.50 -1.92
CA HIS A 69 -7.50 -0.81 -2.85
C HIS A 69 -7.17 -2.00 -3.77
N SER A 70 -5.97 -2.00 -4.35
CA SER A 70 -5.47 -3.11 -5.15
C SER A 70 -5.41 -4.41 -4.35
N ILE A 71 -4.81 -4.40 -3.15
CA ILE A 71 -4.73 -5.61 -2.30
C ILE A 71 -6.12 -6.19 -2.04
N GLY A 72 -7.10 -5.36 -1.64
CA GLY A 72 -8.46 -5.84 -1.43
C GLY A 72 -9.11 -6.42 -2.69
N THR A 73 -8.85 -5.83 -3.85
CA THR A 73 -9.36 -6.32 -5.14
C THR A 73 -8.78 -7.70 -5.46
N TYR A 74 -7.45 -7.87 -5.35
CA TYR A 74 -6.77 -9.12 -5.66
C TYR A 74 -7.09 -10.24 -4.67
N VAL A 75 -7.19 -9.93 -3.37
CA VAL A 75 -7.61 -10.90 -2.34
C VAL A 75 -9.03 -11.39 -2.62
N TYR A 76 -9.95 -10.48 -2.96
CA TYR A 76 -11.29 -10.91 -3.34
C TYR A 76 -11.29 -11.73 -4.62
N ASP A 77 -10.44 -11.39 -5.60
CA ASP A 77 -10.39 -12.12 -6.85
C ASP A 77 -9.99 -13.59 -6.68
N GLU A 78 -8.98 -13.82 -5.83
CA GLU A 78 -8.47 -15.15 -5.49
C GLU A 78 -9.46 -15.97 -4.67
N TYR A 79 -9.96 -15.41 -3.56
CA TYR A 79 -10.71 -16.18 -2.56
C TYR A 79 -12.23 -16.07 -2.71
N ARG A 80 -12.73 -15.04 -3.42
CA ARG A 80 -14.17 -14.72 -3.56
C ARG A 80 -14.91 -14.58 -2.22
N ASP A 81 -14.20 -14.21 -1.16
CA ASP A 81 -14.71 -14.12 0.21
C ASP A 81 -14.46 -12.72 0.80
N LEU A 82 -15.53 -12.07 1.27
CA LEU A 82 -15.47 -10.73 1.88
C LEU A 82 -14.91 -10.75 3.31
N GLU A 83 -15.02 -11.86 4.04
CA GLU A 83 -14.46 -11.99 5.39
C GLU A 83 -12.94 -12.01 5.33
N ILE A 84 -12.36 -12.77 4.39
CA ILE A 84 -10.92 -12.81 4.15
C ILE A 84 -10.40 -11.42 3.74
N VAL A 85 -11.13 -10.71 2.87
CA VAL A 85 -10.77 -9.33 2.49
C VAL A 85 -10.84 -8.40 3.71
N ALA A 86 -11.88 -8.50 4.53
CA ALA A 86 -12.03 -7.68 5.73
C ALA A 86 -10.90 -7.94 6.72
N GLU A 87 -10.54 -9.21 6.96
CA GLU A 87 -9.42 -9.60 7.83
C GLU A 87 -8.09 -9.04 7.31
N GLN A 88 -7.78 -9.26 6.03
CA GLN A 88 -6.55 -8.79 5.42
C GLN A 88 -6.42 -7.26 5.43
N LEU A 89 -7.53 -6.55 5.24
CA LEU A 89 -7.58 -5.10 5.31
C LEU A 89 -7.77 -4.57 6.75
N ARG A 90 -7.92 -5.44 7.76
CA ARG A 90 -8.23 -5.09 9.15
C ARG A 90 -9.48 -4.22 9.29
N GLN A 91 -10.51 -4.56 8.55
CA GLN A 91 -11.82 -3.92 8.61
C GLN A 91 -12.75 -4.66 9.57
N THR A 92 -13.62 -3.91 10.22
CA THR A 92 -14.57 -4.45 11.19
C THR A 92 -15.80 -5.09 10.56
N THR A 93 -16.06 -4.85 9.27
CA THR A 93 -17.28 -5.33 8.58
C THR A 93 -16.99 -5.74 7.14
N THR A 94 -17.68 -6.78 6.68
CA THR A 94 -17.68 -7.21 5.27
C THR A 94 -18.29 -6.16 4.34
N SER A 95 -19.19 -5.31 4.84
CA SER A 95 -19.72 -4.17 4.08
C SER A 95 -18.67 -3.10 3.78
N ALA A 96 -17.62 -2.96 4.60
CA ALA A 96 -16.50 -2.09 4.26
C ALA A 96 -15.59 -2.74 3.20
N ALA A 97 -15.43 -4.07 3.28
CA ALA A 97 -14.64 -4.86 2.34
C ALA A 97 -15.28 -4.92 0.94
N SER A 98 -16.61 -4.92 0.85
CA SER A 98 -17.31 -4.97 -0.44
C SER A 98 -16.99 -3.79 -1.37
N LYS A 99 -16.53 -2.66 -0.81
CA LYS A 99 -16.06 -1.50 -1.59
C LYS A 99 -14.80 -1.77 -2.40
N TYR A 100 -14.11 -2.87 -2.14
CA TYR A 100 -12.89 -3.28 -2.82
C TYR A 100 -13.16 -4.33 -3.91
N VAL A 101 -14.40 -4.82 -4.03
CA VAL A 101 -14.80 -5.82 -5.01
C VAL A 101 -14.94 -5.16 -6.38
N HIS A 102 -13.84 -5.17 -7.12
CA HIS A 102 -13.81 -4.69 -8.50
C HIS A 102 -13.32 -5.79 -9.43
N LYS A 103 -13.76 -5.72 -10.70
CA LYS A 103 -13.14 -6.54 -11.74
C LYS A 103 -11.70 -6.09 -11.93
N LEU A 104 -10.80 -7.06 -11.91
CA LEU A 104 -9.39 -6.87 -12.21
C LEU A 104 -9.18 -6.14 -13.54
N PRO A 105 -8.24 -5.17 -13.62
CA PRO A 105 -7.89 -4.51 -14.86
C PRO A 105 -7.49 -5.48 -15.98
N GLU A 106 -6.88 -6.60 -15.63
CA GLU A 106 -6.44 -7.67 -16.54
C GLU A 106 -7.66 -8.35 -17.17
N LEU A 107 -8.64 -8.76 -16.36
CA LEU A 107 -9.90 -9.34 -16.83
C LEU A 107 -10.72 -8.37 -17.70
N LYS A 108 -10.68 -7.07 -17.39
CA LYS A 108 -11.34 -6.06 -18.24
C LYS A 108 -10.68 -5.95 -19.61
N ARG A 109 -9.35 -6.10 -19.68
CA ARG A 109 -8.59 -6.04 -20.93
C ARG A 109 -8.84 -7.27 -21.78
N GLU A 110 -8.76 -8.46 -21.18
CA GLU A 110 -9.06 -9.73 -21.84
C GLU A 110 -10.48 -9.72 -22.43
N ALA A 111 -11.48 -9.27 -21.66
CA ALA A 111 -12.85 -9.16 -22.15
C ALA A 111 -13.01 -8.16 -23.31
N ALA A 112 -12.19 -7.10 -23.37
CA ALA A 112 -12.21 -6.13 -24.45
C ALA A 112 -11.56 -6.67 -25.73
N GLU A 113 -10.60 -7.58 -25.62
CA GLU A 113 -9.92 -8.24 -26.75
C GLU A 113 -10.78 -9.32 -27.42
N LEU A 114 -11.87 -9.76 -26.77
CA LEU A 114 -12.84 -10.71 -27.31
C LEU A 114 -13.93 -10.07 -28.20
N MET A 115 -13.96 -8.74 -28.31
CA MET A 115 -14.91 -7.98 -29.15
C MET A 115 -14.28 -7.51 -30.45
#